data_AF-A0AA88YIM1-F1
#
_entry.id   AF-A0AA88YIM1-F1
#
_cell.length_a   1.000
_cell.length_b   1.000
_cell.length_c   1.000
_cell.angle_alpha   90.00
_cell.angle_beta   90.00
_cell.angle_gamma   90.00
#
_symmetry.space_group_name_H-M   'P 1'
#
loop_
_entity.id
_entity.type
_entity.pdbx_description
1 polymer ?
#
loop_
_entity_poly.entity_id
_entity_poly.type
_entity_poly.pdbx_seq_one_letter_code
_entity_poly.pdbx_strand_id
1 'polypeptide(L)'
;MFSSPSTPSDDYLFNYTSQLLEWGMLFLSLDDAAKEGDITRTIPHLKKCIPFFFSHSKLSKYLVECINFILQYEHASPLNKMRILEGSFVNRRGGSGMNVEADLVQEHAVRHQKELIRGLGANKTESAIKRATGASNLLSLVVGNFDRSLSVPQKSPNHTTSVNKEDVQIIRSAIESVKPLHHTPGRPCHSFHFLSPKFEVEQTSLLQVITKVKERIERGLGLVVDDDDNGDDVNLDNQ
;
A
#
# COMPACT_ATOMS: atom_id res chain seq x y z
N MET A 1 32.77 -22.62 -39.75
CA MET A 1 31.50 -22.68 -39.00
C MET A 1 31.84 -22.49 -37.54
N PHE A 2 31.64 -21.29 -37.00
CA PHE A 2 31.73 -21.06 -35.55
C PHE A 2 30.30 -21.04 -35.01
N SER A 3 29.92 -22.11 -34.33
CA SER A 3 28.67 -22.19 -33.58
C SER A 3 28.75 -21.17 -32.46
N SER A 4 27.88 -20.17 -32.48
CA SER A 4 27.65 -19.26 -31.36
C SER A 4 27.33 -20.10 -30.11
N PRO A 5 27.89 -19.78 -28.92
CA PRO A 5 27.51 -20.48 -27.71
C PRO A 5 26.01 -20.24 -27.48
N SER A 6 25.23 -21.32 -27.41
CA SER A 6 23.82 -21.28 -27.02
C SER A 6 23.75 -20.55 -25.69
N THR A 7 23.09 -19.40 -25.65
CA THR A 7 22.74 -18.73 -24.39
C THR A 7 22.09 -19.76 -23.46
N PRO A 8 22.51 -19.87 -22.19
CA PRO A 8 21.84 -20.76 -21.25
C PRO A 8 20.36 -20.37 -21.24
N SER A 9 19.49 -21.32 -21.56
CA SER A 9 18.06 -21.06 -21.63
C SER A 9 17.58 -20.58 -20.26
N ASP A 10 16.86 -19.47 -20.21
CA ASP A 10 16.36 -18.89 -18.97
C ASP A 10 15.44 -19.87 -18.22
N ASP A 11 15.52 -19.86 -16.88
CA ASP A 11 14.57 -20.55 -15.99
C ASP A 11 13.45 -19.59 -15.59
N TYR A 12 12.38 -19.56 -16.37
CA TYR A 12 11.26 -18.63 -16.16
C TYR A 12 10.53 -18.85 -14.83
N LEU A 13 10.49 -20.08 -14.33
CA LEU A 13 9.86 -20.40 -13.06
C LEU A 13 10.69 -19.91 -11.86
N PHE A 14 12.02 -20.06 -11.94
CA PHE A 14 12.94 -19.49 -10.95
C PHE A 14 12.87 -17.97 -10.96
N ASN A 15 12.87 -17.35 -12.14
CA ASN A 15 12.78 -15.90 -12.31
C ASN A 15 11.48 -15.35 -11.70
N TYR A 16 10.34 -15.94 -12.05
CA TYR A 16 9.04 -15.59 -11.48
C TYR A 16 9.04 -15.68 -9.95
N THR A 17 9.49 -16.81 -9.42
CA THR A 17 9.47 -17.06 -7.97
C THR A 17 10.38 -16.09 -7.22
N SER A 18 11.57 -15.82 -7.79
CA SER A 18 12.52 -14.88 -7.20
C SER A 18 11.95 -13.47 -7.14
N GLN A 19 11.35 -12.98 -8.23
CA GLN A 19 10.69 -11.67 -8.24
C GLN A 19 9.49 -11.62 -7.29
N LEU A 20 8.66 -12.66 -7.26
CA LEU A 20 7.51 -12.75 -6.35
C LEU A 20 7.96 -12.65 -4.88
N LEU A 21 9.01 -13.37 -4.50
CA LEU A 21 9.57 -13.30 -3.15
C LEU A 21 10.22 -11.95 -2.87
N GLU A 22 10.93 -11.35 -3.83
CA GLU A 22 11.54 -10.03 -3.66
C GLU A 22 10.48 -8.97 -3.32
N TRP A 23 9.40 -8.90 -4.10
CA TRP A 23 8.29 -7.97 -3.86
C TRP A 23 7.49 -8.33 -2.61
N GLY A 24 7.20 -9.61 -2.39
CA GLY A 24 6.49 -10.09 -1.20
C GLY A 24 7.24 -9.71 0.08
N MET A 25 8.55 -9.91 0.13
CA MET A 25 9.39 -9.53 1.27
C MET A 25 9.48 -8.00 1.44
N LEU A 26 9.50 -7.23 0.35
CA LEU A 26 9.44 -5.77 0.44
C LEU A 26 8.14 -5.31 1.10
N PHE A 27 6.98 -5.85 0.70
CA PHE A 27 5.68 -5.48 1.28
C PHE A 27 5.54 -5.92 2.73
N LEU A 28 6.01 -7.13 3.08
CA LEU A 28 6.06 -7.57 4.48
C LEU A 28 6.96 -6.65 5.32
N SER A 29 8.10 -6.22 4.78
CA SER A 29 9.00 -5.28 5.46
C SER A 29 8.40 -3.87 5.60
N LEU A 30 7.59 -3.44 4.64
CA LEU A 30 6.83 -2.17 4.73
C LEU A 30 5.78 -2.21 5.83
N ASP A 31 4.95 -3.26 5.87
CA ASP A 31 3.93 -3.47 6.90
C ASP A 31 4.56 -3.59 8.31
N ASP A 32 5.66 -4.34 8.41
CA ASP A 32 6.45 -4.45 9.64
C ASP A 32 7.02 -3.08 10.09
N ALA A 33 7.65 -2.35 9.18
CA ALA A 33 8.16 -1.00 9.47
C ALA A 33 7.04 -0.05 9.92
N ALA A 34 5.85 -0.15 9.33
CA ALA A 34 4.71 0.66 9.74
C ALA A 34 4.22 0.32 11.16
N LYS A 35 4.12 -0.97 11.50
CA LYS A 35 3.73 -1.44 12.84
C LYS A 35 4.75 -1.07 13.91
N GLU A 36 6.03 -1.15 13.58
CA GLU A 36 7.13 -0.75 14.47
C GLU A 36 7.32 0.78 14.55
N GLY A 37 6.80 1.53 13.57
CA GLY A 37 7.06 2.96 13.44
C GLY A 37 8.52 3.23 13.05
N ASP A 38 9.12 2.34 12.25
CA ASP A 38 10.52 2.42 11.86
C ASP A 38 10.74 3.46 10.75
N ILE A 39 11.06 4.66 11.20
CA ILE A 39 11.38 5.81 10.35
C ILE A 39 12.63 5.59 9.48
N THR A 40 13.55 4.71 9.88
CA THR A 40 14.83 4.51 9.17
C THR A 40 14.63 3.70 7.89
N ARG A 41 13.68 2.76 7.91
CA ARG A 41 13.33 1.90 6.76
C ARG A 41 12.38 2.56 5.77
N THR A 42 11.69 3.62 6.19
CA THR A 42 10.63 4.29 5.40
C THR A 42 11.12 4.79 4.03
N ILE A 43 12.14 5.66 3.99
CA ILE A 43 12.63 6.23 2.73
C ILE A 43 13.26 5.17 1.80
N PRO A 44 14.11 4.24 2.28
CA PRO A 44 14.61 3.14 1.46
C PRO A 44 13.49 2.28 0.86
N HIS A 45 12.44 1.95 1.62
CA HIS A 45 11.32 1.17 1.10
C HIS A 45 10.54 1.93 0.03
N LEU A 46 10.24 3.22 0.26
CA LEU A 46 9.56 4.06 -0.72
C LEU A 46 10.36 4.16 -2.03
N LYS A 47 11.69 4.34 -1.95
CA LYS A 47 12.58 4.33 -3.12
C LYS A 47 12.50 2.99 -3.89
N LYS A 48 12.41 1.86 -3.19
CA LYS A 48 12.22 0.53 -3.81
C LYS A 48 10.83 0.34 -4.43
N CYS A 49 9.80 1.08 -3.99
CA CYS A 49 8.46 1.04 -4.56
C CYS A 49 8.32 1.85 -5.85
N ILE A 50 9.20 2.81 -6.12
CA ILE A 50 9.14 3.67 -7.32
C ILE A 50 9.07 2.85 -8.62
N PRO A 51 9.96 1.87 -8.87
CA PRO A 51 9.91 1.05 -10.08
C PRO A 51 8.60 0.26 -10.21
N PHE A 52 8.08 -0.24 -9.08
CA PHE A 52 6.80 -0.96 -9.03
C PHE A 52 5.64 -0.07 -9.47
N PHE A 53 5.47 1.11 -8.86
CA PHE A 53 4.40 2.02 -9.23
C PHE A 53 4.53 2.52 -10.67
N PHE A 54 5.76 2.78 -11.13
CA PHE A 54 6.01 3.19 -12.50
C PHE A 54 5.63 2.10 -13.52
N SER A 55 5.91 0.84 -13.21
CA SER A 55 5.56 -0.27 -14.11
C SER A 55 4.06 -0.48 -14.26
N HIS A 56 3.29 -0.16 -13.21
CA HIS A 56 1.84 -0.20 -13.27
C HIS A 56 1.28 0.98 -14.08
N SER A 57 1.72 2.20 -13.77
CA SER A 57 1.37 3.39 -14.55
C SER A 57 2.39 4.51 -14.36
N LYS A 58 2.83 5.11 -15.48
CA LYS A 58 3.75 6.27 -15.48
C LYS A 58 3.15 7.51 -14.83
N LEU A 59 1.83 7.56 -14.63
CA LEU A 59 1.07 8.66 -14.03
C LEU A 59 0.32 8.21 -12.75
N SER A 60 0.68 7.06 -12.18
CA SER A 60 0.04 6.56 -10.96
C SER A 60 0.08 7.60 -9.85
N LYS A 61 -1.07 7.87 -9.21
CA LYS A 61 -1.16 8.72 -8.02
C LYS A 61 -0.17 8.28 -6.94
N TYR A 62 0.02 6.96 -6.77
CA TYR A 62 0.95 6.38 -5.81
C TYR A 62 2.41 6.68 -6.16
N LEU A 63 2.77 6.62 -7.45
CA LEU A 63 4.11 6.99 -7.92
C LEU A 63 4.39 8.45 -7.59
N VAL A 64 3.44 9.32 -7.90
CA VAL A 64 3.60 10.76 -7.71
C VAL A 64 3.71 11.11 -6.23
N GLU A 65 2.82 10.60 -5.39
CA GLU A 65 2.86 10.88 -3.95
C GLU A 65 4.12 10.31 -3.29
N CYS A 66 4.57 9.13 -3.70
CA CYS A 66 5.82 8.54 -3.23
C CYS A 66 7.02 9.43 -3.57
N ILE A 67 7.12 9.91 -4.82
CA ILE A 67 8.19 10.83 -5.25
C ILE A 67 8.09 12.16 -4.49
N ASN A 68 6.88 12.70 -4.35
CA ASN A 68 6.62 13.95 -3.64
C ASN A 68 7.08 13.87 -2.18
N PHE A 69 6.69 12.80 -1.47
CA PHE A 69 7.09 12.56 -0.09
C PHE A 69 8.61 12.45 0.06
N ILE A 70 9.27 11.66 -0.82
CA ILE A 70 10.73 11.53 -0.81
C ILE A 70 11.39 12.88 -1.06
N LEU A 71 10.91 13.67 -2.03
CA LEU A 71 11.48 14.99 -2.33
C LEU A 71 11.32 15.97 -1.17
N GLN A 72 10.15 16.00 -0.52
CA GLN A 72 9.91 16.81 0.67
C GLN A 72 10.86 16.43 1.80
N TYR A 73 11.05 15.13 2.04
CA TYR A 73 12.03 14.64 3.01
C TYR A 73 13.46 15.04 2.64
N GLU A 74 13.90 14.85 1.38
CA GLU A 74 15.29 15.10 0.99
C GLU A 74 15.67 16.58 1.10
N HIS A 75 14.74 17.50 0.79
CA HIS A 75 14.96 18.95 0.83
C HIS A 75 14.59 19.61 2.17
N ALA A 76 14.00 18.88 3.11
CA ALA A 76 13.67 19.41 4.42
C ALA A 76 14.94 19.70 5.27
N SER A 77 14.83 20.67 6.18
CA SER A 77 15.85 20.89 7.21
C SER A 77 15.96 19.66 8.13
N PRO A 78 17.10 19.42 8.81
CA PRO A 78 17.27 18.23 9.66
C PRO A 78 16.14 18.03 10.68
N LEU A 79 15.65 19.12 11.29
CA LEU A 79 14.53 19.06 12.22
C LEU A 79 13.21 18.67 11.52
N ASN A 80 12.97 19.21 10.32
CA ASN A 80 11.76 18.90 9.57
C ASN A 80 11.79 17.47 9.00
N LYS A 81 12.96 16.92 8.67
CA LYS A 81 13.11 15.51 8.28
C LYS A 81 12.61 14.57 9.38
N MET A 82 13.04 14.82 10.61
CA MET A 82 12.56 14.05 11.77
C MET A 82 11.05 14.18 11.94
N ARG A 83 10.51 15.41 11.87
CA ARG A 83 9.06 15.65 11.99
C ARG A 83 8.22 14.96 10.91
N ILE A 84 8.70 14.96 9.66
CA ILE A 84 8.02 14.29 8.55
C ILE A 84 7.94 12.79 8.83
N LEU A 85 9.06 12.17 9.21
CA LEU A 85 9.10 10.72 9.43
C LEU A 85 8.37 10.31 10.70
N GLU A 86 8.60 10.97 11.83
CA GLU A 86 7.91 10.70 13.09
C GLU A 86 6.40 10.97 12.98
N GLY A 87 6.01 12.00 12.21
CA GLY A 87 4.62 12.31 11.93
C GLY A 87 3.93 11.35 10.96
N SER A 88 4.67 10.43 10.32
CA SER A 88 4.11 9.44 9.39
C SER A 88 3.42 8.28 10.11
N PHE A 89 3.69 8.09 11.41
CA PHE A 89 3.15 6.98 12.20
C PHE A 89 2.52 7.49 13.50
N VAL A 90 1.44 6.84 13.94
CA VAL A 90 0.72 7.19 15.17
C VAL A 90 0.45 5.93 15.99
N ASN A 91 0.89 5.95 17.25
CA ASN A 91 0.61 4.89 18.21
C ASN A 91 -0.58 5.25 19.12
N ARG A 92 -1.81 5.11 18.62
CA ARG A 92 -3.03 5.52 19.37
C ARG A 92 -3.30 4.66 20.60
N ARG A 93 -2.90 3.38 20.59
CA ARG A 93 -3.21 2.40 21.64
C ARG A 93 -2.06 2.21 22.63
N GLY A 94 -0.85 2.66 22.28
CA GLY A 94 0.37 2.33 23.00
C GLY A 94 0.82 0.89 22.75
N GLY A 95 2.09 0.61 23.07
CA GLY A 95 2.70 -0.71 22.93
C GLY A 95 3.56 -0.89 21.69
N SER A 96 4.40 -1.92 21.70
CA SER A 96 5.28 -2.29 20.58
C SER A 96 4.45 -2.95 19.46
N GLY A 97 4.76 -2.63 18.20
CA GLY A 97 4.05 -3.18 17.04
C GLY A 97 2.63 -2.64 16.83
N MET A 98 2.27 -1.56 17.53
CA MET A 98 0.91 -0.98 17.53
C MET A 98 0.83 0.39 16.84
N ASN A 99 1.88 0.78 16.10
CA ASN A 99 1.83 1.95 15.25
C ASN A 99 0.91 1.71 14.05
N VAL A 100 0.35 2.79 13.55
CA VAL A 100 -0.47 2.84 12.33
C VAL A 100 -0.04 4.05 11.53
N GLU A 101 -0.07 3.96 10.21
CA GLU A 101 0.19 5.09 9.32
C GLU A 101 -0.75 6.24 9.63
N ALA A 102 -0.21 7.45 9.75
CA ALA A 102 -0.97 8.65 10.08
C ALA A 102 -2.06 8.93 9.03
N ASP A 103 -1.76 8.65 7.75
CA ASP A 103 -2.71 8.79 6.65
C ASP A 103 -3.92 7.86 6.82
N LEU A 104 -3.69 6.59 7.19
CA LEU A 104 -4.77 5.62 7.46
C LEU A 104 -5.63 6.05 8.66
N VAL A 105 -5.01 6.62 9.70
CA VAL A 105 -5.73 7.20 10.84
C VAL A 105 -6.63 8.37 10.40
N GLN A 106 -6.11 9.24 9.53
CA GLN A 106 -6.84 10.36 8.98
C GLN A 106 -7.98 9.90 8.06
N GLU A 107 -7.75 8.90 7.21
CA GLU A 107 -8.76 8.30 6.35
C GLU A 107 -9.94 7.77 7.17
N HIS A 108 -9.65 7.02 8.25
CA HIS A 108 -10.69 6.53 9.17
C HIS A 108 -11.47 7.68 9.83
N ALA A 109 -10.80 8.76 10.24
CA ALA A 109 -11.45 9.92 10.83
C ALA A 109 -12.39 10.62 9.82
N VAL A 110 -11.93 10.81 8.58
CA VAL A 110 -12.71 11.41 7.50
C VAL A 110 -13.92 10.54 7.16
N ARG A 111 -13.74 9.22 7.05
CA ARG A 111 -14.84 8.27 6.81
C ARG A 111 -15.91 8.38 7.90
N HIS A 112 -15.49 8.37 9.16
CA HIS A 112 -16.41 8.48 10.28
C HIS A 112 -17.18 9.81 10.27
N GLN A 113 -16.51 10.94 9.97
CA GLN A 113 -17.18 12.23 9.83
C GLN A 113 -18.20 12.25 8.69
N LYS A 114 -17.88 11.64 7.54
CA LYS A 114 -18.82 11.51 6.41
C LYS A 114 -20.07 10.72 6.81
N GLU A 115 -19.93 9.67 7.61
CA GLU A 115 -21.05 8.90 8.14
C GLU A 115 -21.96 9.74 9.04
N LEU A 116 -21.39 10.58 9.91
CA LEU A 116 -22.15 11.50 10.75
C LEU A 116 -22.92 12.54 9.93
N ILE A 117 -22.26 13.13 8.92
CA ILE A 117 -22.89 14.09 8.01
C ILE A 117 -24.02 13.43 7.22
N ARG A 118 -23.84 12.16 6.79
CA ARG A 118 -24.90 11.38 6.15
C ARG A 118 -26.09 11.16 7.09
N GLY A 119 -25.82 10.90 8.37
CA GLY A 119 -26.84 10.73 9.42
C GLY A 119 -27.71 11.97 9.67
N LEU A 120 -27.28 13.17 9.28
CA LEU A 120 -28.10 14.40 9.37
C LEU A 120 -29.28 14.42 8.38
N GLY A 121 -29.31 13.55 7.38
CA GLY A 121 -30.38 13.48 6.38
C GLY A 121 -30.51 14.81 5.61
N ALA A 122 -31.72 15.35 5.54
CA ALA A 122 -32.01 16.64 4.89
C ALA A 122 -31.50 17.86 5.69
N ASN A 123 -31.17 17.71 6.97
CA ASN A 123 -30.80 18.81 7.87
C ASN A 123 -29.31 19.21 7.78
N LYS A 124 -28.71 19.11 6.60
CA LYS A 124 -27.30 19.45 6.34
C LYS A 124 -27.09 20.96 6.23
N THR A 125 -27.22 21.66 7.35
CA THR A 125 -26.77 23.06 7.47
C THR A 125 -25.32 23.09 7.92
N GLU A 126 -24.58 24.15 7.59
CA GLU A 126 -23.18 24.30 8.00
C GLU A 126 -23.02 24.23 9.54
N SER A 127 -23.96 24.82 10.28
CA SER A 127 -23.98 24.78 11.74
C SER A 127 -24.23 23.37 12.28
N ALA A 128 -25.12 22.59 11.66
CA ALA A 128 -25.37 21.21 12.02
C ALA A 128 -24.15 20.32 11.72
N ILE A 129 -23.50 20.53 10.57
CA ILE A 129 -22.27 19.80 10.19
C ILE A 129 -21.16 20.08 11.20
N LYS A 130 -20.85 21.36 11.48
CA LYS A 130 -19.83 21.75 12.47
C LYS A 130 -20.10 21.16 13.85
N ARG A 131 -21.36 21.14 14.27
CA ARG A 131 -21.78 20.54 15.54
C ARG A 131 -21.56 19.02 15.55
N ALA A 132 -21.98 18.33 14.49
CA ALA A 132 -21.86 16.87 14.39
C ALA A 132 -20.40 16.41 14.31
N THR A 133 -19.58 17.06 13.48
CA THR A 133 -18.16 16.71 13.34
C THR A 133 -17.36 17.07 14.58
N GLY A 134 -17.64 18.21 15.23
CA GLY A 134 -17.01 18.59 16.50
C GLY A 134 -17.33 17.63 17.65
N ALA A 135 -18.52 17.02 17.64
CA ALA A 135 -18.93 16.02 18.64
C ALA A 135 -18.53 14.58 18.30
N SER A 136 -17.89 14.34 17.16
CA SER A 136 -17.61 13.01 16.60
C SER A 136 -16.87 12.08 17.57
N ASN A 137 -15.81 12.57 18.22
CA ASN A 137 -15.04 11.79 19.17
C ASN A 137 -15.86 11.42 20.41
N LEU A 138 -16.63 12.38 20.94
CA LEU A 138 -17.50 12.15 22.10
C LEU A 138 -18.60 11.13 21.76
N LEU A 139 -19.20 11.24 20.59
CA LEU A 139 -20.22 10.30 20.13
C LEU A 139 -19.66 8.88 20.01
N SER A 140 -18.46 8.72 19.45
CA SER A 140 -17.78 7.43 19.37
C SER A 140 -17.55 6.80 20.75
N LEU A 141 -17.18 7.61 21.75
CA LEU A 141 -17.00 7.15 23.13
C LEU A 141 -18.34 6.74 23.76
N VAL A 142 -19.40 7.53 23.57
CA VAL A 142 -20.73 7.24 24.10
C VAL A 142 -21.28 5.95 23.50
N VAL A 143 -21.20 5.79 22.17
CA VAL A 143 -21.64 4.57 21.47
C VAL A 143 -20.84 3.36 21.96
N GLY A 144 -19.50 3.47 22.03
CA GLY A 144 -18.67 2.37 22.53
C GLY A 144 -18.96 1.97 23.98
N ASN A 145 -19.27 2.93 24.85
CA ASN A 145 -19.67 2.66 26.23
C ASN A 145 -21.06 2.03 26.33
N PHE A 146 -22.00 2.48 25.49
CA PHE A 146 -23.35 1.93 25.41
C PHE A 146 -23.31 0.48 24.92
N ASP A 147 -22.60 0.19 23.83
CA ASP A 147 -22.40 -1.16 23.29
C ASP A 147 -21.78 -2.09 24.34
N ARG A 148 -20.77 -1.61 25.08
CA ARG A 148 -20.15 -2.35 26.17
C ARG A 148 -21.13 -2.66 27.30
N SER A 149 -21.96 -1.68 27.68
CA SER A 149 -22.96 -1.84 28.74
C SER A 149 -24.03 -2.86 28.36
N LEU A 150 -24.38 -2.92 27.07
CA LEU A 150 -25.31 -3.90 26.52
C LEU A 150 -24.67 -5.22 26.12
N SER A 151 -23.36 -5.39 26.34
CA SER A 151 -22.60 -6.56 25.90
C SER A 151 -22.79 -6.88 24.41
N VAL A 152 -22.98 -5.84 23.59
CA VAL A 152 -23.09 -5.98 22.14
C VAL A 152 -21.74 -6.50 21.63
N PRO A 153 -21.70 -7.67 20.97
CA PRO A 153 -20.46 -8.19 20.45
C PRO A 153 -19.94 -7.23 19.38
N GLN A 154 -18.74 -6.70 19.61
CA GLN A 154 -18.06 -5.90 18.58
C GLN A 154 -17.79 -6.82 17.40
N LYS A 155 -18.26 -6.43 16.20
CA LYS A 155 -17.89 -7.12 14.97
C LYS A 155 -16.37 -7.00 14.82
N SER A 156 -15.63 -8.06 15.08
CA SER A 156 -14.22 -8.08 14.74
C SER A 156 -14.11 -8.11 13.22
N PRO A 157 -13.29 -7.24 12.61
CA PRO A 157 -12.95 -7.37 11.19
C PRO A 157 -12.01 -8.55 10.94
N ASN A 158 -11.53 -9.19 12.01
CA ASN A 158 -10.70 -10.38 11.92
C ASN A 158 -11.59 -11.54 11.48
N HIS A 159 -11.65 -11.75 10.16
CA HIS A 159 -11.95 -13.06 9.62
C HIS A 159 -10.99 -14.03 10.30
N THR A 160 -11.52 -14.82 11.23
CA THR A 160 -10.77 -15.88 11.89
C THR A 160 -10.77 -17.07 10.92
N THR A 161 -10.32 -16.84 9.69
CA THR A 161 -9.95 -17.94 8.81
C THR A 161 -8.67 -18.51 9.40
N SER A 162 -8.84 -19.46 10.30
CA SER A 162 -7.77 -20.31 10.78
C SER A 162 -7.03 -20.83 9.55
N VAL A 163 -5.72 -20.63 9.49
CA VAL A 163 -4.88 -21.20 8.44
C VAL A 163 -5.13 -22.71 8.43
N ASN A 164 -5.81 -23.20 7.39
CA ASN A 164 -6.14 -24.61 7.31
C ASN A 164 -4.82 -25.39 7.13
N LYS A 165 -4.54 -26.31 8.06
CA LYS A 165 -3.35 -27.15 8.02
C LYS A 165 -3.30 -28.02 6.77
N GLU A 166 -4.46 -28.42 6.26
CA GLU A 166 -4.57 -29.19 5.01
C GLU A 166 -4.09 -28.36 3.81
N ASP A 167 -4.54 -27.11 3.69
CA ASP A 167 -4.13 -26.21 2.60
C ASP A 167 -2.63 -25.93 2.63
N VAL A 168 -2.05 -25.73 3.83
CA VAL A 168 -0.61 -25.56 4.00
C VAL A 168 0.16 -26.80 3.53
N GLN A 169 -0.34 -28.01 3.83
CA GLN A 169 0.29 -29.24 3.35
C GLN A 169 0.20 -29.39 1.83
N ILE A 170 -0.94 -29.05 1.23
CA ILE A 170 -1.12 -29.06 -0.23
C ILE A 170 -0.12 -28.10 -0.88
N ILE A 171 -0.05 -26.85 -0.42
CA ILE A 171 0.90 -25.85 -0.95
C ILE A 171 2.34 -26.34 -0.78
N ARG A 172 2.69 -26.88 0.39
CA ARG A 172 4.03 -27.42 0.65
C ARG A 172 4.39 -28.54 -0.32
N SER A 173 3.51 -29.52 -0.48
CA SER A 173 3.74 -30.66 -1.38
C SER A 173 3.91 -30.21 -2.84
N ALA A 174 3.14 -29.20 -3.28
CA ALA A 174 3.28 -28.60 -4.59
C ALA A 174 4.65 -27.90 -4.75
N ILE A 175 5.07 -27.09 -3.78
CA ILE A 175 6.37 -26.41 -3.80
C ILE A 175 7.53 -27.40 -3.81
N GLU A 176 7.47 -28.45 -2.98
CA GLU A 176 8.51 -29.49 -2.90
C GLU A 176 8.67 -30.27 -4.21
N SER A 177 7.56 -30.49 -4.93
CA SER A 177 7.58 -31.17 -6.23
C SER A 177 8.23 -30.31 -7.33
N VAL A 178 7.95 -29.01 -7.33
CA VAL A 178 8.36 -28.07 -8.39
C VAL A 178 9.76 -27.49 -8.15
N LYS A 179 10.19 -27.40 -6.89
CA LYS A 179 11.48 -26.80 -6.45
C LYS A 179 11.74 -25.45 -7.12
N PRO A 180 10.85 -24.46 -6.95
CA PRO A 180 10.91 -23.23 -7.72
C PRO A 180 12.19 -22.41 -7.47
N LEU A 181 12.80 -22.54 -6.29
CA LEU A 181 14.04 -21.84 -5.91
C LEU A 181 15.34 -22.54 -6.36
N HIS A 182 15.24 -23.69 -7.03
CA HIS A 182 16.40 -24.35 -7.62
C HIS A 182 16.51 -23.99 -9.10
N HIS A 183 17.58 -23.29 -9.47
CA HIS A 183 17.81 -22.89 -10.86
C HIS A 183 18.01 -24.11 -11.76
N THR A 184 17.15 -24.24 -12.75
CA THR A 184 17.09 -25.34 -13.73
C THR A 184 16.97 -24.73 -15.13
N PRO A 185 18.05 -24.69 -15.94
CA PRO A 185 18.05 -24.03 -17.23
C PRO A 185 16.91 -24.49 -18.15
N GLY A 186 16.21 -23.56 -18.80
CA GLY A 186 15.15 -23.83 -19.77
C GLY A 186 13.83 -24.32 -19.19
N ARG A 187 13.63 -24.22 -17.88
CA ARG A 187 12.36 -24.58 -17.24
C ARG A 187 11.29 -23.52 -17.55
N PRO A 188 10.15 -23.91 -18.15
CA PRO A 188 9.07 -22.99 -18.48
C PRO A 188 8.24 -22.61 -17.25
N CYS A 189 7.60 -21.45 -17.28
CA CYS A 189 6.55 -21.07 -16.35
C CYS A 189 5.26 -20.83 -17.15
N HIS A 190 4.26 -21.69 -16.99
CA HIS A 190 3.08 -21.78 -17.87
C HIS A 190 2.37 -20.44 -18.12
N SER A 191 2.34 -19.56 -17.12
CA SER A 191 1.68 -18.26 -17.18
C SER A 191 2.61 -17.10 -17.56
N PHE A 192 3.94 -17.27 -17.42
CA PHE A 192 4.89 -16.17 -17.53
C PHE A 192 6.15 -16.59 -18.30
N HIS A 193 6.18 -16.33 -19.61
CA HIS A 193 7.29 -16.72 -20.49
C HIS A 193 8.29 -15.60 -20.80
N PHE A 194 8.13 -14.43 -20.20
CA PHE A 194 8.90 -13.22 -20.53
C PHE A 194 9.61 -12.60 -19.32
N LEU A 195 9.59 -13.27 -18.17
CA LEU A 195 10.18 -12.71 -16.95
C LEU A 195 11.70 -12.89 -16.94
N SER A 196 12.37 -11.74 -16.86
CA SER A 196 13.80 -11.63 -16.61
C SER A 196 14.15 -12.07 -15.17
N PRO A 197 15.41 -12.41 -14.89
CA PRO A 197 15.85 -12.73 -13.52
C PRO A 197 15.69 -11.58 -12.52
N LYS A 198 15.70 -10.33 -13.01
CA LYS A 198 15.54 -9.12 -12.21
C LYS A 198 14.42 -8.28 -12.78
N PHE A 199 13.69 -7.62 -11.89
CA PHE A 199 12.73 -6.62 -12.30
C PHE A 199 13.46 -5.42 -12.93
N GLU A 200 13.20 -5.15 -14.20
CA GLU A 200 13.84 -4.09 -14.95
C GLU A 200 12.80 -3.09 -15.45
N VAL A 201 13.14 -1.81 -15.33
CA VAL A 201 12.34 -0.69 -15.81
C VAL A 201 13.23 0.16 -16.70
N GLU A 202 12.66 0.71 -17.76
CA GLU A 202 13.35 1.64 -18.64
C GLU A 202 13.80 2.89 -17.86
N GLN A 203 15.08 2.95 -17.52
CA GLN A 203 15.65 3.98 -16.64
C GLN A 203 15.47 5.40 -17.20
N THR A 204 15.60 5.57 -18.51
CA THR A 204 15.45 6.88 -19.17
C THR A 204 14.03 7.43 -18.97
N SER A 205 13.00 6.64 -19.26
CA SER A 205 11.61 7.04 -19.04
C SER A 205 11.31 7.30 -17.57
N LEU A 206 11.84 6.47 -16.65
CA LEU A 206 11.66 6.68 -15.22
C LEU A 206 12.26 8.01 -14.75
N LEU A 207 13.49 8.33 -15.18
CA LEU A 207 14.16 9.59 -14.85
C LEU A 207 13.41 10.80 -15.42
N GLN A 208 12.83 10.70 -16.62
CA GLN A 208 11.99 11.75 -17.19
C GLN A 208 10.74 12.00 -16.32
N VAL A 209 10.07 10.96 -15.83
CA VAL A 209 8.91 11.12 -14.94
C VAL A 209 9.31 11.75 -13.61
N ILE A 210 10.40 11.28 -12.99
CA ILE A 210 10.91 11.87 -11.74
C ILE A 210 11.23 13.36 -11.94
N THR A 211 11.86 13.72 -13.05
CA THR A 211 12.21 15.11 -13.39
C THR A 211 10.96 15.96 -13.57
N LYS A 212 9.94 15.46 -14.28
CA LYS A 212 8.64 16.16 -14.43
C LYS A 212 7.95 16.39 -13.09
N VAL A 213 7.93 15.40 -12.20
CA VAL A 213 7.34 15.55 -10.86
C VAL A 213 8.11 16.60 -10.05
N LYS A 214 9.44 16.59 -10.10
CA LYS A 214 10.30 17.59 -9.45
C LYS A 214 9.99 19.00 -9.96
N GLU A 215 10.02 19.22 -11.27
CA GLU A 215 9.70 20.51 -11.88
C GLU A 215 8.30 21.01 -11.50
N ARG A 216 7.33 20.11 -11.38
CA ARG A 216 5.96 20.47 -10.99
C ARG A 216 5.89 20.93 -9.53
N ILE A 217 6.60 20.27 -8.63
CA ILE A 217 6.69 20.65 -7.21
C ILE A 217 7.33 22.02 -7.07
N GLU A 218 8.41 22.29 -7.81
CA GLU A 218 9.06 23.61 -7.84
C GLU A 218 8.11 24.73 -8.34
N ARG A 219 7.15 24.40 -9.21
CA ARG A 219 6.13 25.34 -9.71
C ARG A 219 4.92 25.51 -8.77
N GLY A 220 4.83 24.74 -7.68
CA GLY A 220 3.75 24.86 -6.70
C GLY A 220 2.33 24.49 -7.20
N LEU A 221 2.21 23.70 -8.28
CA LEU A 221 0.92 23.34 -8.88
C LEU A 221 0.39 21.99 -8.34
N GLY A 222 -0.85 21.99 -7.84
CA GLY A 222 -1.61 20.79 -7.49
C GLY A 222 -2.01 20.00 -8.74
N LEU A 223 -2.00 18.67 -8.66
CA LEU A 223 -2.36 17.81 -9.78
C LEU A 223 -3.87 17.84 -10.06
N VAL A 224 -4.23 17.90 -11.34
CA VAL A 224 -5.40 17.19 -11.87
C VAL A 224 -4.95 15.74 -12.07
N VAL A 225 -5.39 14.86 -11.17
CA VAL A 225 -5.32 13.42 -11.39
C VAL A 225 -6.52 13.09 -12.27
N ASP A 226 -6.30 12.47 -13.43
CA ASP A 226 -7.41 11.86 -14.16
C ASP A 226 -7.91 10.70 -13.28
N ASP A 227 -9.08 10.91 -12.66
CA ASP A 227 -9.83 9.91 -11.90
C ASP A 227 -10.39 8.85 -12.85
N ASP A 228 -9.53 8.04 -13.45
CA ASP A 228 -9.93 6.76 -14.07
C ASP A 228 -9.98 5.66 -13.01
N ASP A 229 -10.73 5.93 -11.93
CA ASP A 229 -11.26 4.92 -11.02
C ASP A 229 -12.78 4.99 -11.13
N ASN A 230 -13.29 4.52 -12.28
CA ASN A 230 -14.72 4.32 -12.48
C ASN A 230 -15.21 3.38 -11.38
N GLY A 231 -16.00 3.93 -10.47
CA GLY A 231 -16.69 3.18 -9.45
C GLY A 231 -17.56 2.09 -10.07
N ASP A 232 -17.36 0.86 -9.62
CA ASP A 232 -18.45 -0.09 -9.52
C ASP A 232 -19.38 0.38 -8.37
N ASP A 233 -20.15 1.43 -8.65
CA ASP A 233 -21.43 1.64 -7.99
C ASP A 233 -22.32 0.47 -8.44
N VAL A 234 -22.32 -0.60 -7.62
CA VAL A 234 -23.32 -1.65 -7.73
C VAL A 234 -24.67 -1.00 -7.43
N ASN A 235 -25.36 -0.71 -8.53
CA ASN A 235 -26.71 -0.22 -8.62
C ASN A 235 -27.65 -1.19 -7.88
N LEU A 236 -27.93 -0.92 -6.59
CA LEU A 236 -28.99 -1.58 -5.85
C LEU A 236 -30.28 -0.77 -6.02
N ASP A 237 -30.88 -0.92 -7.20
CA ASP A 237 -32.30 -0.70 -7.43
C ASP A 237 -32.74 -1.63 -8.58
N ASN A 238 -33.28 -2.80 -8.21
CA ASN A 238 -34.42 -3.46 -8.86
C ASN A 238 -34.71 -4.83 -8.22
N GLN A 239 -35.61 -4.83 -7.24
CA GLN A 239 -36.74 -5.74 -6.97
C GLN A 239 -37.06 -5.85 -5.48
#